data_AF-A0A815L639-F1
#
_entry.id   AF-A0A815L639-F1
#
_cell.length_a   1.000
_cell.length_b   1.000
_cell.length_c   1.000
_cell.angle_alpha   90.00
_cell.angle_beta   90.00
_cell.angle_gamma   90.00
#
_symmetry.space_group_name_H-M   'P 1'
#
loop_
_entity.id
_entity.type
_entity.pdbx_description
1 polymer ?
#
loop_
_entity_poly.entity_id
_entity_poly.type
_entity_poly.pdbx_seq_one_letter_code
_entity_poly.pdbx_strand_id
1 'polypeptide(L)'
;MAANSGHTAAVIAYEESGQPVKIVYDTWTPRPHFIIKQYQPKEDVSNSELQATFDIINHFLHKNSQFDTQAILAFHRGTWYKQHTSEWHAHLCVSQEEYLKEAKIQITESPKTREWSGAKTVEEGMKNWYTKQMKNYANYKNDCIQKKIPNQTVVQKIALSMFSSSEFKLVWLSSSPRIGIVAQSPSTSNMMSLYTYMEKTRVDAEKELSQKQAKFKNFGCHLCLYVHGQSGTFVTCRQDQILNENGRIDDITNIVGYIQMDESQYLEWLPHNLRQVWLNEFGRAEHFVRT
;
A
#
# COMPACT_ATOMS: atom_id res chain seq x y z
N MET A 1 17.99 -14.55 -41.25
CA MET A 1 16.93 -13.79 -40.54
C MET A 1 16.85 -14.34 -39.13
N ALA A 2 17.36 -13.58 -38.16
CA ALA A 2 17.41 -14.00 -36.76
C ALA A 2 16.01 -14.01 -36.17
N ALA A 3 15.63 -15.12 -35.53
CA ALA A 3 14.40 -15.23 -34.77
C ALA A 3 14.48 -14.28 -33.56
N ASN A 4 13.51 -13.36 -33.46
CA ASN A 4 13.26 -12.61 -32.25
C ASN A 4 12.85 -13.60 -31.15
N SER A 5 13.80 -14.00 -30.30
CA SER A 5 13.53 -14.67 -29.04
C SER A 5 12.81 -13.68 -28.13
N GLY A 6 11.48 -13.74 -28.14
CA GLY A 6 10.64 -13.01 -27.18
C GLY A 6 11.06 -13.44 -25.77
N HIS A 7 11.62 -12.50 -25.01
CA HIS A 7 11.92 -12.69 -23.60
C HIS A 7 10.59 -12.72 -22.85
N THR A 8 10.00 -13.90 -22.73
CA THR A 8 8.87 -14.14 -21.84
C THR A 8 9.38 -14.13 -20.41
N ALA A 9 9.10 -13.03 -19.70
CA ALA A 9 9.00 -13.10 -18.25
C ALA A 9 8.16 -14.32 -17.87
N ALA A 10 8.66 -15.16 -16.97
CA ALA A 10 7.89 -16.26 -16.42
C ALA A 10 6.76 -15.68 -15.57
N VAL A 11 5.58 -15.50 -16.18
CA VAL A 11 4.35 -15.30 -15.44
C VAL A 11 4.03 -16.64 -14.80
N ILE A 12 4.50 -16.86 -13.57
CA ILE A 12 3.93 -17.91 -12.73
C ILE A 12 2.59 -17.38 -12.26
N ALA A 13 1.57 -17.64 -13.08
CA ALA A 13 0.21 -17.43 -12.67
C ALA A 13 -0.19 -18.58 -11.74
N TYR A 14 -0.64 -18.24 -10.54
CA TYR A 14 -1.43 -19.20 -9.76
C TYR A 14 -2.80 -19.31 -10.44
N GLU A 15 -2.96 -20.33 -11.30
CA GLU A 15 -4.18 -20.59 -12.05
C GLU A 15 -4.90 -21.81 -11.47
N GLU A 16 -5.90 -21.59 -10.63
CA GLU A 16 -6.92 -22.60 -10.37
C GLU A 16 -8.12 -22.31 -11.28
N SER A 17 -8.55 -23.30 -12.06
CA SER A 17 -9.68 -23.16 -12.99
C SER A 17 -10.95 -22.74 -12.25
N GLY A 18 -11.61 -21.67 -12.72
CA GLY A 18 -12.85 -21.17 -12.13
C GLY A 18 -12.68 -20.06 -11.07
N GLN A 19 -11.45 -19.65 -10.75
CA GLN A 19 -11.19 -18.54 -9.84
C GLN A 19 -11.38 -17.16 -10.53
N PRO A 20 -11.83 -16.12 -9.80
CA PRO A 20 -12.02 -14.77 -10.36
C PRO A 20 -10.71 -14.03 -10.68
N VAL A 21 -9.62 -14.33 -9.96
CA VAL A 21 -8.34 -13.62 -10.07
C VAL A 21 -7.17 -14.54 -10.37
N LYS A 22 -6.14 -13.95 -10.98
CA LYS A 22 -4.79 -14.52 -11.12
C LYS A 22 -3.79 -13.70 -10.30
N ILE A 23 -2.85 -14.40 -9.68
CA ILE A 23 -1.70 -13.81 -9.00
C ILE A 23 -0.51 -13.92 -9.94
N VAL A 24 0.11 -12.80 -10.29
CA VAL A 24 1.21 -12.69 -11.25
C VAL A 24 2.44 -12.19 -10.52
N TYR A 25 3.57 -12.88 -10.69
CA TYR A 25 4.85 -12.37 -10.23
C TYR A 25 5.26 -11.14 -11.06
N ASP A 26 5.46 -9.97 -10.41
CA ASP A 26 5.93 -8.80 -11.15
C ASP A 26 7.44 -8.90 -11.35
N THR A 27 7.83 -9.32 -12.55
CA THR A 27 9.23 -9.33 -12.96
C THR A 27 9.64 -8.01 -13.60
N TRP A 28 8.70 -7.14 -13.99
CA TRP A 28 8.98 -5.95 -14.80
C TRP A 28 9.52 -4.80 -13.98
N THR A 29 9.31 -4.81 -12.67
CA THR A 29 9.89 -3.83 -11.77
C THR A 29 10.78 -4.49 -10.73
N PRO A 30 11.86 -3.84 -10.29
CA PRO A 30 12.73 -4.33 -9.21
C PRO A 30 12.08 -4.22 -7.81
N ARG A 31 10.75 -4.11 -7.72
CA ARG A 31 10.01 -3.93 -6.48
C ARG A 31 9.45 -5.29 -6.02
N PRO A 32 9.70 -5.71 -4.76
CA PRO A 32 9.16 -6.95 -4.20
C PRO A 32 7.62 -6.98 -4.09
N HIS A 33 6.92 -7.52 -5.09
CA HIS A 33 5.47 -7.72 -5.01
C HIS A 33 4.93 -8.71 -6.07
N PHE A 34 3.71 -9.18 -5.82
CA PHE A 34 2.85 -9.86 -6.79
C PHE A 34 1.70 -8.95 -7.21
N ILE A 35 1.28 -9.03 -8.46
CA ILE A 35 0.11 -8.34 -9.00
C ILE A 35 -1.08 -9.30 -9.00
N ILE A 36 -2.15 -8.91 -8.34
CA ILE A 36 -3.42 -9.64 -8.29
C ILE A 36 -4.38 -8.91 -9.22
N LYS A 37 -4.89 -9.59 -10.23
CA LYS A 37 -5.81 -9.00 -11.22
C LYS A 37 -6.90 -9.98 -11.61
N GLN A 38 -8.04 -9.45 -12.02
CA GLN A 38 -9.13 -10.26 -12.56
C GLN A 38 -8.69 -10.96 -13.85
N TYR A 39 -9.23 -12.16 -14.12
CA TYR A 39 -9.05 -12.81 -15.42
C TYR A 39 -9.70 -12.01 -16.54
N GLN A 40 -10.90 -11.49 -16.28
CA GLN A 40 -11.60 -10.54 -17.14
C GLN A 40 -11.44 -9.15 -16.55
N PRO A 41 -10.77 -8.21 -17.23
CA PRO A 41 -10.60 -6.86 -16.72
C PRO A 41 -11.92 -6.19 -16.37
N LYS A 42 -11.98 -5.56 -15.19
CA LYS A 42 -13.14 -4.81 -14.68
C LYS A 42 -12.65 -3.61 -13.90
N GLU A 43 -13.43 -2.54 -13.89
CA GLU A 43 -13.12 -1.35 -13.08
C GLU A 43 -13.41 -1.55 -11.59
N ASP A 44 -14.49 -2.30 -11.30
CA ASP A 44 -14.93 -2.62 -9.95
C ASP A 44 -15.17 -4.12 -9.78
N VAL A 45 -15.12 -4.57 -8.52
CA VAL A 45 -15.38 -5.95 -8.11
C VAL A 45 -16.52 -6.00 -7.10
N SER A 46 -17.38 -7.00 -7.21
CA SER A 46 -18.45 -7.25 -6.23
C SER A 46 -17.88 -7.79 -4.90
N ASN A 47 -18.66 -7.71 -3.82
CA ASN A 47 -18.24 -8.26 -2.52
C ASN A 47 -17.96 -9.77 -2.57
N SER A 48 -18.69 -10.54 -3.40
CA SER A 48 -18.44 -11.97 -3.57
C SER A 48 -17.13 -12.23 -4.31
N GLU A 49 -16.83 -11.48 -5.37
CA GLU A 49 -15.55 -11.56 -6.09
C GLU A 49 -14.38 -11.15 -5.20
N LEU A 50 -14.57 -10.12 -4.37
CA LEU A 50 -13.57 -9.69 -3.41
C LEU A 50 -13.34 -10.74 -2.32
N GLN A 51 -14.40 -11.37 -1.79
CA GLN A 51 -14.27 -12.47 -0.83
C GLN A 51 -13.49 -13.64 -1.44
N ALA A 52 -13.84 -14.06 -2.64
CA ALA A 52 -13.12 -15.11 -3.35
C ALA A 52 -11.64 -14.72 -3.60
N THR A 53 -11.37 -13.44 -3.90
CA THR A 53 -10.00 -12.93 -4.02
C THR A 53 -9.24 -13.09 -2.70
N PHE A 54 -9.85 -12.72 -1.58
CA PHE A 54 -9.26 -12.91 -0.25
C PHE A 54 -8.96 -14.39 0.06
N ASP A 55 -9.86 -15.29 -0.30
CA ASP A 55 -9.67 -16.73 -0.10
C ASP A 55 -8.48 -17.27 -0.92
N ILE A 56 -8.33 -16.81 -2.18
CA ILE A 56 -7.19 -17.16 -3.04
C ILE A 56 -5.88 -16.62 -2.49
N ILE A 57 -5.86 -15.35 -2.05
CA ILE A 57 -4.65 -14.72 -1.48
C ILE A 57 -4.22 -15.47 -0.23
N ASN A 58 -5.17 -15.84 0.62
CA ASN A 58 -4.90 -16.63 1.79
C ASN A 58 -4.27 -17.98 1.41
N HIS A 59 -4.91 -18.73 0.50
CA HIS A 59 -4.38 -20.00 0.02
C HIS A 59 -2.97 -19.87 -0.58
N PHE A 60 -2.74 -18.80 -1.34
CA PHE A 60 -1.43 -18.47 -1.90
C PHE A 60 -0.39 -18.22 -0.80
N LEU A 61 -0.68 -17.38 0.19
CA LEU A 61 0.24 -17.12 1.31
C LEU A 61 0.52 -18.36 2.14
N HIS A 62 -0.48 -19.23 2.33
CA HIS A 62 -0.34 -20.49 3.06
C HIS A 62 0.57 -21.48 2.30
N LYS A 63 0.32 -21.66 1.00
CA LYS A 63 1.14 -22.52 0.14
C LYS A 63 2.56 -22.01 -0.03
N ASN A 64 2.75 -20.69 0.02
CA ASN A 64 4.04 -20.05 -0.16
C ASN A 64 4.57 -19.47 1.16
N SER A 65 4.53 -20.27 2.21
CA SER A 65 4.98 -19.88 3.56
C SER A 65 6.45 -19.45 3.64
N GLN A 66 7.26 -19.72 2.60
CA GLN A 66 8.63 -19.23 2.50
C GLN A 66 8.74 -17.70 2.37
N PHE A 67 7.68 -16.99 1.98
CA PHE A 67 7.70 -15.52 1.83
C PHE A 67 7.78 -14.73 3.14
N ASP A 68 8.08 -15.39 4.26
CA ASP A 68 7.95 -14.93 5.64
C ASP A 68 6.59 -14.30 5.88
N THR A 69 5.72 -15.05 6.56
CA THR A 69 4.25 -15.01 6.48
C THR A 69 3.52 -13.66 6.61
N GLN A 70 4.18 -12.51 6.79
CA GLN A 70 3.57 -11.18 6.82
C GLN A 70 3.74 -10.43 5.49
N ALA A 71 2.63 -10.20 4.78
CA ALA A 71 2.59 -9.42 3.56
C ALA A 71 1.72 -8.17 3.72
N ILE A 72 1.84 -7.25 2.77
CA ILE A 72 0.95 -6.09 2.66
C ILE A 72 0.10 -6.27 1.41
N LEU A 73 -1.20 -6.46 1.60
CA LEU A 73 -2.17 -6.47 0.51
C LEU A 73 -2.65 -5.04 0.25
N ALA A 74 -2.25 -4.46 -0.88
CA ALA A 74 -2.55 -3.08 -1.24
C ALA A 74 -3.51 -3.01 -2.42
N PHE A 75 -4.70 -2.44 -2.21
CA PHE A 75 -5.66 -2.15 -3.28
C PHE A 75 -5.45 -0.75 -3.81
N HIS A 76 -5.28 -0.60 -5.12
CA HIS A 76 -5.22 0.71 -5.77
C HIS A 76 -6.64 1.22 -6.01
N ARG A 77 -6.97 2.39 -5.49
CA ARG A 77 -8.28 3.05 -5.67
C ARG A 77 -8.08 4.46 -6.19
N GLY A 78 -9.04 4.94 -7.00
CA GLY A 78 -9.01 6.29 -7.59
C GLY A 78 -7.96 6.44 -8.68
N THR A 79 -7.72 7.68 -9.12
CA THR A 79 -6.74 7.98 -10.18
C THR A 79 -5.39 8.29 -9.57
N TRP A 80 -4.40 7.45 -9.87
CA TRP A 80 -3.04 7.65 -9.39
C TRP A 80 -2.08 7.94 -10.53
N TYR A 81 -1.59 9.19 -10.58
CA TYR A 81 -0.88 9.76 -11.73
C TYR A 81 -1.68 9.59 -13.05
N LYS A 82 -1.27 10.29 -14.12
CA LYS A 82 -2.15 10.51 -15.28
C LYS A 82 -2.57 9.27 -16.10
N GLN A 83 -2.11 8.03 -15.83
CA GLN A 83 -2.21 6.95 -16.82
C GLN A 83 -2.27 5.49 -16.33
N HIS A 84 -2.40 5.18 -15.04
CA HIS A 84 -2.45 3.77 -14.64
C HIS A 84 -3.91 3.27 -14.61
N THR A 85 -4.22 2.47 -15.63
CA THR A 85 -5.38 1.56 -15.85
C THR A 85 -6.60 1.77 -14.94
N SER A 86 -7.78 2.00 -15.52
CA SER A 86 -9.05 1.97 -14.75
C SER A 86 -9.39 0.58 -14.20
N GLU A 87 -8.64 -0.45 -14.59
CA GLU A 87 -8.79 -1.82 -14.14
C GLU A 87 -8.43 -2.00 -12.66
N TRP A 88 -9.33 -2.68 -11.95
CA TRP A 88 -9.11 -3.14 -10.60
C TRP A 88 -7.90 -4.08 -10.54
N HIS A 89 -7.01 -3.79 -9.61
CA HIS A 89 -5.91 -4.67 -9.26
C HIS A 89 -5.44 -4.42 -7.83
N ALA A 90 -4.80 -5.42 -7.26
CA ALA A 90 -4.17 -5.35 -5.95
C ALA A 90 -2.73 -5.82 -6.03
N HIS A 91 -1.92 -5.41 -5.06
CA HIS A 91 -0.52 -5.76 -4.95
C HIS A 91 -0.31 -6.50 -3.64
N LEU A 92 0.38 -7.63 -3.69
CA LEU A 92 0.84 -8.33 -2.49
C LEU A 92 2.33 -8.03 -2.32
N CYS A 93 2.67 -7.07 -1.46
CA CYS A 93 4.06 -6.72 -1.18
C CYS A 93 4.64 -7.71 -0.16
N VAL A 94 5.82 -8.23 -0.45
CA VAL A 94 6.50 -9.28 0.33
C VAL A 94 7.92 -8.85 0.70
N SER A 95 8.59 -9.63 1.56
CA SER A 95 9.99 -9.40 1.92
C SER A 95 10.89 -9.33 0.68
N GLN A 96 11.77 -8.33 0.67
CA GLN A 96 12.76 -8.16 -0.40
C GLN A 96 13.69 -9.36 -0.51
N GLU A 97 14.12 -9.92 0.63
CA GLU A 97 15.07 -11.03 0.67
C GLU A 97 14.45 -12.29 0.07
N GLU A 98 13.18 -12.56 0.39
CA GLU A 98 12.46 -13.70 -0.17
C GLU A 98 12.12 -13.51 -1.65
N TYR A 99 11.71 -12.30 -2.04
CA TYR A 99 11.54 -11.94 -3.46
C TYR A 99 12.85 -12.12 -4.25
N LEU A 100 14.01 -11.74 -3.68
CA LEU A 100 15.30 -11.94 -4.31
C LEU A 100 15.67 -13.41 -4.49
N LYS A 101 15.36 -14.26 -3.50
CA LYS A 101 15.60 -15.71 -3.61
C LYS A 101 14.77 -16.32 -4.74
N GLU A 102 13.49 -15.97 -4.84
CA GLU A 102 12.60 -16.49 -5.89
C GLU A 102 12.90 -15.89 -7.27
N ALA A 103 13.21 -14.59 -7.35
CA ALA A 103 13.65 -13.96 -8.59
C ALA A 103 14.91 -14.65 -9.16
N LYS A 104 15.86 -15.05 -8.30
CA LYS A 104 17.07 -15.77 -8.72
C LYS A 104 16.78 -17.18 -9.24
N ILE A 105 15.74 -17.84 -8.73
CA ILE A 105 15.32 -19.18 -9.20
C ILE A 105 14.69 -19.09 -10.61
N GLN A 106 14.20 -17.93 -11.03
CA GLN A 106 13.39 -17.78 -12.26
C GLN A 106 13.93 -16.78 -13.30
N ILE A 107 14.84 -15.88 -12.93
CA ILE A 107 15.32 -14.79 -13.80
C ILE A 107 16.84 -14.74 -13.77
N THR A 108 17.46 -15.19 -14.87
CA THR A 108 18.93 -15.16 -15.05
C THR A 108 19.45 -13.83 -15.61
N GLU A 109 18.57 -12.98 -16.17
CA GLU A 109 18.91 -11.68 -16.75
C GLU A 109 17.87 -10.62 -16.39
N SER A 110 18.30 -9.39 -16.05
CA SER A 110 17.37 -8.30 -15.74
C SER A 110 16.50 -7.94 -16.95
N PRO A 111 15.17 -7.80 -16.80
CA PRO A 111 14.31 -7.34 -17.88
C PRO A 111 14.78 -5.99 -18.42
N LYS A 112 14.75 -5.77 -19.73
CA LYS A 112 15.21 -4.52 -20.37
C LYS A 112 14.13 -3.43 -20.35
N THR A 113 13.59 -3.08 -19.18
CA THR A 113 12.65 -1.95 -19.04
C THR A 113 13.34 -0.68 -18.54
N ARG A 114 12.59 0.43 -18.52
CA ARG A 114 13.06 1.71 -17.96
C ARG A 114 13.39 1.58 -16.47
N GLU A 115 12.65 0.75 -15.75
CA GLU A 115 12.80 0.50 -14.31
C GLU A 115 14.09 -0.24 -13.98
N TRP A 116 14.59 -1.04 -14.92
CA TRP A 116 15.85 -1.79 -14.84
C TRP A 116 17.02 -1.09 -15.57
N SER A 117 16.81 0.11 -16.11
CA SER A 117 17.79 0.79 -16.96
C SER A 117 19.14 0.94 -16.27
N GLY A 118 20.19 0.44 -16.92
CA GLY A 118 21.57 0.50 -16.41
C GLY A 118 21.98 -0.63 -15.46
N ALA A 119 21.06 -1.54 -15.10
CA ALA A 119 21.40 -2.76 -14.37
C ALA A 119 21.86 -3.87 -15.31
N LYS A 120 22.89 -4.63 -14.90
CA LYS A 120 23.35 -5.85 -15.61
C LYS A 120 22.81 -7.12 -14.94
N THR A 121 22.39 -7.01 -13.69
CA THR A 121 21.85 -8.12 -12.89
C THR A 121 20.59 -7.69 -12.14
N VAL A 122 19.78 -8.65 -11.69
CA VAL A 122 18.60 -8.43 -10.84
C VAL A 122 18.99 -7.70 -9.54
N GLU A 123 20.10 -8.11 -8.93
CA GLU A 123 20.60 -7.51 -7.69
C GLU A 123 21.00 -6.05 -7.86
N GLU A 124 21.68 -5.71 -8.96
CA GLU A 124 22.01 -4.33 -9.30
C GLU A 124 20.75 -3.48 -9.53
N GLY A 125 19.76 -4.01 -10.25
CA GLY A 125 18.51 -3.28 -10.52
C GLY A 125 17.72 -2.98 -9.24
N MET A 126 17.67 -3.93 -8.31
CA MET A 126 17.06 -3.73 -6.99
C MET A 126 17.81 -2.72 -6.15
N LYS A 127 19.14 -2.78 -6.11
CA LYS A 127 19.97 -1.78 -5.41
C LYS A 127 19.76 -0.37 -5.99
N ASN A 128 19.71 -0.25 -7.32
CA ASN A 128 19.49 1.02 -8.01
C ASN A 128 18.10 1.58 -7.70
N TRP A 129 17.08 0.74 -7.76
CA TRP A 129 15.72 1.12 -7.40
C TRP A 129 15.63 1.57 -5.96
N TYR A 130 16.19 0.82 -5.02
CA TYR A 130 16.22 1.18 -3.60
C TYR A 130 16.89 2.54 -3.42
N THR A 131 18.08 2.75 -3.99
CA THR A 131 18.80 4.04 -3.94
C THR A 131 17.95 5.19 -4.50
N LYS A 132 17.19 4.95 -5.57
CA LYS A 132 16.26 5.94 -6.13
C LYS A 132 15.09 6.23 -5.19
N GLN A 133 14.48 5.22 -4.59
CA GLN A 133 13.43 5.42 -3.59
C GLN A 133 13.97 6.17 -2.36
N MET A 134 15.22 5.88 -1.97
CA MET A 134 15.93 6.59 -0.91
C MET A 134 15.99 8.09 -1.20
N LYS A 135 16.45 8.43 -2.40
CA LYS A 135 16.53 9.82 -2.85
C LYS A 135 15.15 10.49 -2.96
N ASN A 136 14.15 9.80 -3.52
CA ASN A 136 12.80 10.33 -3.67
C ASN A 136 12.18 10.68 -2.32
N TYR A 137 12.27 9.78 -1.35
CA TYR A 137 11.78 10.02 0.01
C TYR A 137 12.53 11.17 0.69
N ALA A 138 13.86 11.23 0.56
CA ALA A 138 14.64 12.33 1.11
C ALA A 138 14.22 13.69 0.49
N ASN A 139 13.96 13.72 -0.82
CA ASN A 139 13.44 14.90 -1.49
C ASN A 139 12.05 15.28 -0.97
N TYR A 140 11.12 14.33 -0.87
CA TYR A 140 9.79 14.58 -0.34
C TYR A 140 9.83 15.09 1.12
N LYS A 141 10.66 14.46 1.96
CA LYS A 141 10.90 14.88 3.34
C LYS A 141 11.44 16.31 3.42
N ASN A 142 12.42 16.65 2.60
CA ASN A 142 12.95 18.00 2.51
C ASN A 142 11.88 19.00 2.04
N ASP A 143 11.09 18.63 1.03
CA ASP A 143 9.97 19.44 0.52
C ASP A 143 8.95 19.73 1.62
N CYS A 144 8.55 18.73 2.41
CA CYS A 144 7.63 18.91 3.54
C CYS A 144 8.18 19.85 4.62
N ILE A 145 9.47 19.73 4.93
CA ILE A 145 10.14 20.55 5.95
C ILE A 145 10.35 21.99 5.46
N GLN A 146 10.74 22.18 4.20
CA GLN A 146 11.02 23.49 3.61
C GLN A 146 9.75 24.26 3.25
N LYS A 147 8.72 23.58 2.74
CA LYS A 147 7.40 24.16 2.52
C LYS A 147 6.74 24.34 3.89
N LYS A 148 7.11 25.42 4.61
CA LYS A 148 6.30 25.97 5.70
C LYS A 148 4.89 26.12 5.15
N ILE A 149 4.00 25.20 5.50
CA ILE A 149 2.69 25.09 4.86
C ILE A 149 1.99 26.45 5.02
N PRO A 150 1.48 27.05 3.94
CA PRO A 150 0.76 28.32 4.02
C PRO A 150 -0.35 28.26 5.07
N ASN A 151 -0.46 29.32 5.86
CA ASN A 151 -1.55 29.49 6.82
C ASN A 151 -2.91 29.33 6.12
N GLN A 152 -3.71 28.39 6.64
CA GLN A 152 -5.12 28.12 6.29
C GLN A 152 -5.33 27.62 4.84
N THR A 153 -6.16 26.60 4.59
CA THR A 153 -7.62 26.86 4.56
C THR A 153 -8.58 25.67 4.50
N VAL A 154 -8.23 24.41 4.23
CA VAL A 154 -9.29 23.55 3.61
C VAL A 154 -9.87 22.41 4.46
N VAL A 155 -9.18 21.85 5.45
CA VAL A 155 -9.69 20.66 6.15
C VAL A 155 -9.50 20.77 7.67
N GLN A 156 -10.05 21.82 8.28
CA GLN A 156 -9.99 21.98 9.75
C GLN A 156 -10.89 21.00 10.52
N LYS A 157 -11.69 20.17 9.84
CA LYS A 157 -12.78 19.40 10.46
C LYS A 157 -12.94 17.95 10.00
N ILE A 158 -11.99 17.35 9.29
CA ILE A 158 -12.01 15.89 9.21
C ILE A 158 -11.45 15.38 10.54
N ALA A 159 -12.32 15.25 11.53
CA ALA A 159 -11.97 14.63 12.79
C ALA A 159 -11.91 13.13 12.55
N LEU A 160 -10.81 12.47 12.93
CA LEU A 160 -10.70 11.00 12.83
C LEU A 160 -11.85 10.28 13.55
N SER A 161 -12.43 10.92 14.56
CA SER A 161 -13.64 10.45 15.24
C SER A 161 -14.83 10.27 14.29
N MET A 162 -14.92 11.01 13.18
CA MET A 162 -15.96 10.84 12.16
C MET A 162 -15.88 9.48 11.46
N PHE A 163 -14.71 8.85 11.47
CA PHE A 163 -14.47 7.58 10.80
C PHE A 163 -14.24 6.44 11.78
N SER A 164 -14.44 6.64 13.08
CA SER A 164 -14.35 5.55 14.04
C SER A 164 -15.62 4.69 13.97
N SER A 165 -15.47 3.37 13.93
CA SER A 165 -16.58 2.42 14.05
C SER A 165 -16.50 1.68 15.39
N SER A 166 -17.40 0.72 15.64
CA SER A 166 -17.28 -0.19 16.78
C SER A 166 -16.13 -1.19 16.65
N GLU A 167 -15.64 -1.42 15.43
CA GLU A 167 -14.62 -2.45 15.14
C GLU A 167 -13.25 -1.85 14.84
N PHE A 168 -13.20 -0.66 14.26
CA PHE A 168 -11.96 -0.06 13.77
C PHE A 168 -11.88 1.42 14.13
N LYS A 169 -10.65 1.91 14.29
CA LYS A 169 -10.34 3.31 14.55
C LYS A 169 -9.19 3.76 13.66
N LEU A 170 -9.32 4.94 13.06
CA LEU A 170 -8.21 5.60 12.38
C LEU A 170 -7.26 6.25 13.38
N VAL A 171 -5.97 6.20 13.07
CA VAL A 171 -4.90 6.84 13.84
C VAL A 171 -3.92 7.53 12.89
N TRP A 172 -3.33 8.64 13.33
CA TRP A 172 -2.25 9.30 12.58
C TRP A 172 -0.93 8.64 12.95
N LEU A 173 -0.19 8.11 11.98
CA LEU A 173 1.13 7.56 12.22
C LEU A 173 2.15 8.70 12.35
N SER A 174 3.02 8.66 13.36
CA SER A 174 3.95 9.75 13.66
C SER A 174 5.12 9.84 12.67
N SER A 175 5.49 8.72 12.06
CA SER A 175 6.74 8.54 11.32
C SER A 175 6.55 8.36 9.80
N SER A 176 5.32 8.34 9.31
CA SER A 176 5.02 8.09 7.89
C SER A 176 3.78 8.84 7.38
N PRO A 177 3.70 9.15 6.07
CA PRO A 177 2.56 9.84 5.46
C PRO A 177 1.41 8.86 5.21
N ARG A 178 0.99 8.17 6.26
CA ARG A 178 -0.03 7.11 6.25
C ARG A 178 -1.02 7.34 7.39
N ILE A 179 -2.25 6.92 7.17
CA ILE A 179 -3.30 6.89 8.20
C ILE A 179 -3.45 5.44 8.63
N GLY A 180 -3.05 5.13 9.86
CA GLY A 180 -3.11 3.78 10.40
C GLY A 180 -4.53 3.39 10.82
N ILE A 181 -4.76 2.09 10.93
CA ILE A 181 -6.04 1.53 11.37
C ILE A 181 -5.78 0.58 12.52
N VAL A 182 -6.48 0.79 13.63
CA VAL A 182 -6.42 -0.06 14.82
C VAL A 182 -7.72 -0.86 14.90
N ALA A 183 -7.62 -2.16 15.13
CA ALA A 183 -8.76 -2.99 15.50
C ALA A 183 -9.11 -2.76 16.97
N GLN A 184 -10.36 -2.44 17.25
CA GLN A 184 -10.86 -2.22 18.62
C GLN A 184 -11.14 -3.52 19.36
N SER A 185 -11.33 -4.62 18.64
CA SER A 185 -11.41 -5.97 19.18
C SER A 185 -10.58 -6.95 18.35
N PRO A 186 -9.66 -7.72 18.95
CA PRO A 186 -8.86 -8.73 18.25
C PRO A 186 -9.72 -9.86 17.63
N SER A 187 -10.93 -10.07 18.12
CA SER A 187 -11.80 -11.20 17.73
C SER A 187 -12.71 -10.93 16.53
N THR A 188 -12.76 -9.70 15.98
CA THR A 188 -13.75 -9.31 14.97
C THR A 188 -13.15 -8.93 13.61
N SER A 189 -11.83 -8.76 13.50
CA SER A 189 -11.23 -8.27 12.25
C SER A 189 -11.01 -9.38 11.23
N ASN A 190 -11.86 -9.44 10.20
CA ASN A 190 -11.57 -10.16 8.96
C ASN A 190 -11.21 -9.19 7.83
N MET A 191 -10.63 -9.70 6.74
CA MET A 191 -10.18 -8.86 5.61
C MET A 191 -11.33 -8.08 4.97
N MET A 192 -12.51 -8.68 4.86
CA MET A 192 -13.69 -8.05 4.26
C MET A 192 -14.20 -6.88 5.09
N SER A 193 -14.32 -7.03 6.42
CA SER A 193 -14.74 -5.96 7.32
C SER A 193 -13.72 -4.81 7.33
N LEU A 194 -12.42 -5.14 7.36
CA LEU A 194 -11.35 -4.14 7.32
C LEU A 194 -11.34 -3.38 5.99
N TYR A 195 -11.37 -4.08 4.85
CA TYR A 195 -11.43 -3.45 3.53
C TYR A 195 -12.67 -2.58 3.37
N THR A 196 -13.84 -3.08 3.78
CA THR A 196 -15.10 -2.33 3.70
C THR A 196 -15.03 -1.05 4.52
N TYR A 197 -14.45 -1.11 5.71
CA TYR A 197 -14.20 0.05 6.56
C TYR A 197 -13.27 1.08 5.89
N MET A 198 -12.18 0.61 5.29
CA MET A 198 -11.21 1.43 4.57
C MET A 198 -11.81 2.11 3.34
N GLU A 199 -12.57 1.37 2.53
CA GLU A 199 -13.21 1.89 1.34
C GLU A 199 -14.30 2.90 1.70
N LYS A 200 -15.11 2.63 2.74
CA LYS A 200 -16.08 3.59 3.25
C LYS A 200 -15.40 4.89 3.72
N THR A 201 -14.34 4.76 4.50
CA THR A 201 -13.53 5.91 4.97
C THR A 201 -13.03 6.74 3.80
N ARG A 202 -12.49 6.08 2.76
CA ARG A 202 -12.01 6.74 1.55
C ARG A 202 -13.13 7.49 0.83
N VAL A 203 -14.28 6.85 0.61
CA VAL A 203 -15.46 7.44 -0.04
C VAL A 203 -15.99 8.64 0.74
N ASP A 204 -16.15 8.50 2.05
CA ASP A 204 -16.68 9.57 2.90
C ASP A 204 -15.73 10.77 2.89
N ALA A 205 -14.42 10.52 2.97
CA ALA A 205 -13.44 11.59 2.91
C ALA A 205 -13.32 12.22 1.51
N GLU A 206 -13.46 11.45 0.42
CA GLU A 206 -13.55 11.98 -0.94
C GLU A 206 -14.74 12.94 -1.08
N LYS A 207 -15.90 12.55 -0.54
CA LYS A 207 -17.10 13.38 -0.54
C LYS A 207 -16.88 14.69 0.21
N GLU A 208 -16.30 14.62 1.42
CA GLU A 208 -15.99 15.81 2.23
C GLU A 208 -15.00 16.75 1.55
N LEU A 209 -14.03 16.22 0.80
CA LEU A 209 -12.98 17.02 0.16
C LEU A 209 -13.40 17.57 -1.18
N SER A 210 -14.10 16.79 -2.00
CA SER A 210 -14.61 17.22 -3.30
C SER A 210 -15.60 18.39 -3.16
N GLN A 211 -16.39 18.42 -2.08
CA GLN A 211 -17.22 19.58 -1.73
C GLN A 211 -16.40 20.85 -1.47
N LYS A 212 -15.15 20.72 -1.00
CA LYS A 212 -14.30 21.84 -0.63
C LYS A 212 -13.36 22.26 -1.76
N GLN A 213 -12.88 21.31 -2.56
CA GLN A 213 -12.05 21.56 -3.74
C GLN A 213 -12.20 20.48 -4.81
N ALA A 214 -12.48 20.89 -6.05
CA ALA A 214 -12.68 19.99 -7.19
C ALA A 214 -11.45 19.11 -7.53
N LYS A 215 -10.23 19.52 -7.16
CA LYS A 215 -9.00 18.76 -7.42
C LYS A 215 -8.93 17.41 -6.69
N PHE A 216 -9.78 17.17 -5.69
CA PHE A 216 -9.85 15.92 -4.95
C PHE A 216 -10.85 14.92 -5.50
N LYS A 217 -11.56 15.25 -6.59
CA LYS A 217 -12.42 14.29 -7.27
C LYS A 217 -11.57 13.14 -7.82
N ASN A 218 -11.95 11.91 -7.48
CA ASN A 218 -11.25 10.67 -7.85
C ASN A 218 -9.81 10.58 -7.32
N PHE A 219 -9.52 11.14 -6.13
CA PHE A 219 -8.16 11.08 -5.59
C PHE A 219 -7.67 9.63 -5.45
N GLY A 220 -6.42 9.38 -5.84
CA GLY A 220 -5.79 8.06 -5.76
C GLY A 220 -5.29 7.74 -4.35
N CYS A 221 -5.52 6.51 -3.88
CA CYS A 221 -4.93 6.00 -2.64
C CYS A 221 -4.70 4.48 -2.69
N HIS A 222 -3.88 4.00 -1.76
CA HIS A 222 -3.80 2.60 -1.41
C HIS A 222 -4.59 2.30 -0.16
N LEU A 223 -5.38 1.23 -0.24
CA LEU A 223 -5.92 0.56 0.94
C LEU A 223 -5.03 -0.64 1.24
N CYS A 224 -4.13 -0.50 2.22
CA CYS A 224 -3.16 -1.52 2.60
C CYS A 224 -3.61 -2.29 3.84
N LEU A 225 -3.72 -3.61 3.73
CA LEU A 225 -4.04 -4.53 4.82
C LEU A 225 -2.78 -5.32 5.18
N TYR A 226 -2.49 -5.47 6.48
CA TYR A 226 -1.47 -6.40 6.92
C TYR A 226 -2.06 -7.80 6.97
N VAL A 227 -1.51 -8.69 6.15
CA VAL A 227 -2.04 -10.04 6.00
C VAL A 227 -1.01 -11.09 6.38
N HIS A 228 -1.46 -12.23 6.88
CA HIS A 228 -0.59 -13.37 7.10
C HIS A 228 -1.19 -14.73 6.74
N GLY A 229 -0.33 -15.68 6.36
CA GLY A 229 -0.71 -17.01 5.87
C GLY A 229 -0.97 -18.09 6.93
N GLN A 230 -1.20 -17.73 8.21
CA GLN A 230 -1.41 -18.71 9.29
C GLN A 230 -2.84 -18.67 9.88
N SER A 231 -3.46 -19.85 9.97
CA SER A 231 -4.61 -20.22 10.82
C SER A 231 -5.68 -19.14 11.09
N GLY A 232 -6.65 -19.00 10.17
CA GLY A 232 -8.01 -18.53 10.48
C GLY A 232 -8.22 -17.03 10.75
N THR A 233 -7.20 -16.27 11.14
CA THR A 233 -7.28 -14.82 11.36
C THR A 233 -6.30 -14.08 10.47
N PHE A 234 -6.56 -14.04 9.16
CA PHE A 234 -5.62 -13.56 8.13
C PHE A 234 -5.16 -12.11 8.27
N VAL A 235 -5.74 -11.32 9.17
CA VAL A 235 -5.31 -9.95 9.45
C VAL A 235 -4.28 -10.00 10.57
N THR A 236 -3.03 -9.65 10.27
CA THR A 236 -1.98 -9.46 11.29
C THR A 236 -1.91 -7.99 11.69
N CYS A 237 -1.07 -7.68 12.67
CA CYS A 237 -0.78 -6.30 13.04
C CYS A 237 0.71 -6.01 12.96
N ARG A 238 1.03 -4.74 12.69
CA ARG A 238 2.37 -4.19 12.88
C ARG A 238 2.31 -3.14 13.98
N GLN A 239 3.42 -3.00 14.68
CA GLN A 239 3.58 -1.98 15.71
C GLN A 239 4.03 -0.68 15.06
N ASP A 240 3.33 0.41 15.36
CA ASP A 240 3.73 1.74 14.93
C ASP A 240 3.41 2.78 16.02
N GLN A 241 4.11 3.90 15.95
CA GLN A 241 3.88 5.05 16.84
C GLN A 241 2.80 5.94 16.25
N ILE A 242 1.88 6.40 17.10
CA ILE A 242 0.75 7.22 16.68
C ILE A 242 0.80 8.60 17.33
N LEU A 243 0.16 9.56 16.67
CA LEU A 243 -0.10 10.88 17.24
C LEU A 243 -1.49 10.90 17.86
N ASN A 244 -1.57 11.34 19.10
CA ASN A 244 -2.85 11.57 19.76
C ASN A 244 -3.46 12.92 19.39
N GLU A 245 -4.71 13.13 19.82
CA GLU A 245 -5.49 14.33 19.51
C GLU A 245 -4.84 15.62 20.03
N ASN A 246 -3.97 15.52 21.04
CA ASN A 246 -3.25 16.65 21.63
C ASN A 246 -1.91 16.94 20.94
N GLY A 247 -1.55 16.25 19.87
CA GLY A 247 -0.26 16.42 19.21
C GLY A 247 0.89 15.86 20.04
N ARG A 248 0.67 14.79 20.80
CA ARG A 248 1.75 14.04 21.46
C ARG A 248 1.88 12.68 20.81
N ILE A 249 3.09 12.14 20.87
CA ILE A 249 3.37 10.76 20.49
C ILE A 249 2.80 9.88 21.60
N ASP A 250 1.85 9.03 21.26
CA ASP A 250 1.36 7.97 22.14
C ASP A 250 2.27 6.74 22.05
N ASP A 251 2.04 5.80 22.95
CA ASP A 251 2.75 4.52 22.95
C ASP A 251 2.51 3.72 21.65
N ILE A 252 3.45 2.80 21.41
CA ILE A 252 3.43 1.88 20.28
C ILE A 252 2.08 1.13 20.25
N THR A 253 1.39 1.22 19.11
CA THR A 253 0.06 0.64 18.91
C THR A 253 0.10 -0.40 17.78
N ASN A 254 -0.68 -1.47 17.96
CA ASN A 254 -0.89 -2.48 16.92
C ASN A 254 -1.87 -1.95 15.86
N ILE A 255 -1.37 -1.74 14.65
CA ILE A 255 -2.17 -1.36 13.48
C ILE A 255 -2.37 -2.56 12.56
N VAL A 256 -3.58 -2.72 12.02
CA VAL A 256 -3.99 -3.85 11.15
C VAL A 256 -3.95 -3.52 9.65
N GLY A 257 -3.70 -2.25 9.34
CA GLY A 257 -3.60 -1.74 7.99
C GLY A 257 -3.41 -0.23 7.99
N TYR A 258 -3.34 0.35 6.79
CA TYR A 258 -3.22 1.78 6.62
C TYR A 258 -3.79 2.25 5.27
N ILE A 259 -4.25 3.50 5.24
CA ILE A 259 -4.55 4.21 4.00
C ILE A 259 -3.30 5.04 3.65
N GLN A 260 -2.75 4.80 2.47
CA GLN A 260 -1.66 5.61 1.93
C GLN A 260 -2.18 6.49 0.80
N MET A 261 -2.04 7.79 0.97
CA MET A 261 -2.43 8.78 -0.02
C MET A 261 -1.23 9.22 -0.84
N ASP A 262 -1.47 10.01 -1.89
CA ASP A 262 -0.40 10.80 -2.48
C ASP A 262 0.25 11.64 -1.38
N GLU A 263 1.57 11.58 -1.33
CA GLU A 263 2.41 12.27 -0.36
C GLU A 263 2.10 13.79 -0.31
N SER A 264 1.85 14.40 -1.47
CA SER A 264 1.45 15.81 -1.54
C SER A 264 0.09 16.11 -0.90
N GLN A 265 -0.79 15.10 -0.78
CA GLN A 265 -2.14 15.24 -0.23
C GLN A 265 -2.21 14.91 1.27
N TYR A 266 -1.28 14.10 1.81
CA TYR A 266 -1.31 13.69 3.22
C TYR A 266 -1.33 14.87 4.19
N LEU A 267 -0.48 15.88 3.96
CA LEU A 267 -0.43 17.09 4.78
C LEU A 267 -1.73 17.91 4.72
N GLU A 268 -2.50 17.80 3.63
CA GLU A 268 -3.80 18.46 3.51
C GLU A 268 -4.85 17.81 4.42
N TRP A 269 -4.68 16.53 4.77
CA TRP A 269 -5.56 15.76 5.65
C TRP A 269 -5.15 15.78 7.12
N LEU A 270 -3.85 15.89 7.39
CA LEU A 270 -3.33 15.91 8.76
C LEU A 270 -3.86 17.16 9.52
N PRO A 271 -4.52 16.98 10.68
CA PRO A 271 -5.04 18.08 11.48
C PRO A 271 -3.95 19.08 11.82
N HIS A 272 -4.28 20.37 11.73
CA HIS A 272 -3.30 21.46 11.84
C HIS A 272 -2.48 21.40 13.13
N ASN A 273 -3.13 21.06 14.25
CA ASN A 273 -2.49 20.92 15.56
C ASN A 273 -1.48 19.76 15.64
N LEU A 274 -1.57 18.76 14.74
CA LEU A 274 -0.67 17.61 14.71
C LEU A 274 0.52 17.81 13.74
N ARG A 275 0.40 18.72 12.78
CA ARG A 275 1.37 18.88 11.68
C ARG A 275 2.80 19.12 12.12
N GLN A 276 3.01 20.05 13.05
CA GLN A 276 4.38 20.39 13.46
C GLN A 276 5.07 19.21 14.17
N VAL A 277 4.31 18.47 14.98
CA VAL A 277 4.81 17.31 15.71
C VAL A 277 5.10 16.18 14.72
N TRP A 278 4.17 15.92 13.81
CA TRP A 278 4.39 14.97 12.72
C TRP A 278 5.62 15.32 11.87
N LEU A 279 5.79 16.59 11.46
CA LEU A 279 6.95 17.02 10.67
C LEU A 279 8.26 16.81 11.41
N ASN A 280 8.29 17.01 12.72
CA ASN A 280 9.47 16.75 13.54
C ASN A 280 9.79 15.25 13.59
N GLU A 281 8.78 14.40 13.78
CA GLU A 281 8.94 12.94 13.86
C GLU A 281 9.27 12.33 12.50
N PHE A 282 8.53 12.69 11.44
CA PHE A 282 8.86 12.36 10.07
C PHE A 282 10.26 12.83 9.67
N GLY A 283 10.66 14.01 10.17
CA GLY A 283 12.00 14.59 10.12
C GLY A 283 13.10 13.68 10.68
N ARG A 284 12.80 12.87 11.70
CA ARG A 284 13.74 11.95 12.35
C ARG A 284 13.61 10.51 11.88
N ALA A 285 12.46 10.14 11.31
CA ALA A 285 12.19 8.79 10.85
C ALA A 285 13.27 8.32 9.87
N GLU A 286 13.84 7.16 10.17
CA GLU A 286 14.61 6.39 9.21
C GLU A 286 13.67 5.75 8.18
N HIS A 287 14.26 5.39 7.05
CA HIS A 287 13.59 5.20 5.79
C HIS A 287 12.33 4.31 5.77
N PHE A 288 11.37 4.68 4.91
CA PHE A 288 10.07 4.05 4.69
C PHE A 288 10.09 2.64 4.07
N VAL A 289 11.23 2.18 3.54
CA VAL A 289 11.29 0.94 2.76
C VAL A 289 11.69 -0.24 3.65
N ARG A 290 10.83 -0.53 4.64
CA ARG A 290 10.71 -1.89 5.18
C ARG A 290 9.31 -2.38 4.88
N THR A 291 9.14 -2.94 3.67
CA THR A 291 7.99 -3.79 3.35
C THR A 291 8.16 -5.10 4.09
#